data_AF-A0A533BF96-F1
#
_entry.id   AF-A0A533BF96-F1
#
_cell.length_a   1.000
_cell.length_b   1.000
_cell.length_c   1.000
_cell.angle_alpha   90.00
_cell.angle_beta   90.00
_cell.angle_gamma   90.00
#
_symmetry.space_group_name_H-M   'P 1'
#
loop_
_entity.id
_entity.type
_entity.pdbx_description
1 polymer ?
#
loop_
_entity_poly.entity_id
_entity_poly.type
_entity_poly.pdbx_seq_one_letter_code
_entity_poly.pdbx_strand_id
1 'polypeptide(L)'
;MVATTTQPIILSHSNIVDSSGWARFISPEHARLVAGTGGVIGAMPIIFGRRSEDITGYVHHVSRLVDAAGIDHVGIGTDMDGIGPSAIFTSYARWPSLAAALVDHGYRPEEAAKILGGNAQRVFQRVGASAARRAGG
;
A
#
# COMPACT_ATOMS: atom_id res chain seq x y z
N MET A 1 11.60 12.41 9.67
CA MET A 1 10.18 12.06 9.99
C MET A 1 10.09 10.86 10.92
N VAL A 2 10.60 9.67 10.53
CA VAL A 2 10.54 8.46 11.37
C VAL A 2 11.18 8.69 12.76
N ALA A 3 12.32 9.38 12.81
CA ALA A 3 13.03 9.69 14.07
C ALA A 3 12.31 10.66 15.02
N THR A 4 11.23 11.33 14.60
CA THR A 4 10.59 12.40 15.38
C THR A 4 9.11 12.15 15.66
N THR A 5 8.46 11.23 14.93
CA THR A 5 7.05 10.91 15.14
C THR A 5 6.86 9.88 16.25
N THR A 6 5.79 10.04 17.03
CA THR A 6 5.28 9.01 17.96
C THR A 6 4.05 8.28 17.40
N GLN A 7 3.63 8.65 16.18
CA GLN A 7 2.45 8.11 15.51
C GLN A 7 2.86 7.36 14.24
N PRO A 8 2.05 6.37 13.80
CA PRO A 8 2.26 5.69 12.54
C PRO A 8 2.36 6.66 11.36
N ILE A 9 3.28 6.37 10.43
CA ILE A 9 3.40 7.09 9.16
C ILE A 9 2.56 6.41 8.08
N ILE A 10 1.91 7.21 7.23
CA ILE A 10 1.28 6.75 6.01
C ILE A 10 2.06 7.29 4.82
N LEU A 11 2.42 6.40 3.90
CA LEU A 11 2.70 6.78 2.51
C LEU A 11 1.46 6.42 1.70
N SER A 12 0.66 7.41 1.29
CA SER A 12 -0.69 7.15 0.77
C SER A 12 -0.69 6.47 -0.60
N HIS A 13 0.30 6.78 -1.45
CA HIS A 13 0.47 6.21 -2.77
C HIS A 13 1.97 6.21 -3.15
N SER A 14 2.59 5.05 -3.11
CA SER A 14 3.98 4.82 -3.52
C SER A 14 4.13 3.35 -3.92
N ASN A 15 5.33 2.90 -4.26
CA ASN A 15 5.59 1.48 -4.44
C ASN A 15 7.06 1.14 -4.19
N ILE A 16 7.42 -0.14 -4.22
CA ILE A 16 8.81 -0.56 -4.07
C ILE A 16 9.60 -0.28 -5.36
N VAL A 17 10.87 0.11 -5.24
CA VAL A 17 11.73 0.35 -6.40
C VAL A 17 11.75 -0.83 -7.39
N ASP A 18 11.80 -0.48 -8.66
CA ASP A 18 12.01 -1.38 -9.79
C ASP A 18 13.10 -0.81 -10.71
N SER A 19 13.25 -1.40 -11.90
CA SER A 19 14.25 -0.98 -12.88
C SER A 19 13.98 0.39 -13.53
N SER A 20 12.85 1.05 -13.25
CA SER A 20 12.53 2.36 -13.82
C SER A 20 13.35 3.51 -13.23
N GLY A 21 13.84 3.35 -12.00
CA GLY A 21 14.52 4.43 -11.26
C GLY A 21 13.61 5.59 -10.86
N TRP A 22 12.28 5.42 -10.90
CA TRP A 22 11.36 6.51 -10.62
C TRP A 22 11.38 6.93 -9.14
N ALA A 23 11.63 8.21 -8.88
CA ALA A 23 11.81 8.76 -7.53
C ALA A 23 10.57 8.65 -6.61
N ARG A 24 9.38 8.34 -7.15
CA ARG A 24 8.19 8.09 -6.32
C ARG A 24 8.20 6.71 -5.66
N PHE A 25 9.05 5.78 -6.11
CA PHE A 25 9.19 4.46 -5.52
C PHE A 25 10.28 4.46 -4.44
N ILE A 26 10.07 3.64 -3.41
CA ILE A 26 10.89 3.60 -2.21
C ILE A 26 11.74 2.33 -2.13
N SER A 27 12.89 2.43 -1.48
CA SER A 27 13.75 1.27 -1.23
C SER A 27 13.12 0.31 -0.20
N PRO A 28 13.54 -0.96 -0.15
CA PRO A 28 13.09 -1.89 0.89
C PRO A 28 13.44 -1.42 2.30
N GLU A 29 14.56 -0.70 2.46
CA GLU A 29 14.92 -0.07 3.71
C GLU A 29 13.94 1.02 4.12
N HIS A 30 13.56 1.91 3.20
CA HIS A 30 12.57 2.95 3.49
C HIS A 30 11.19 2.33 3.81
N ALA A 31 10.78 1.28 3.09
CA ALA A 31 9.56 0.55 3.40
C ALA A 31 9.56 0.00 4.85
N ARG A 32 10.68 -0.58 5.28
CA ARG A 32 10.88 -1.06 6.67
C ARG A 32 10.85 0.06 7.70
N LEU A 33 11.39 1.24 7.38
CA LEU A 33 11.31 2.39 8.28
C LEU A 33 9.87 2.86 8.50
N VAL A 34 9.03 2.87 7.46
CA VAL A 34 7.59 3.19 7.60
C VAL A 34 6.88 2.11 8.40
N ALA A 35 7.12 0.83 8.08
CA ALA A 35 6.55 -0.30 8.81
C ALA A 35 6.91 -0.26 10.30
N GLY A 36 8.16 0.09 10.64
CA GLY A 36 8.65 0.21 12.02
C GLY A 36 7.90 1.26 12.87
N THR A 37 7.21 2.23 12.24
CA THR A 37 6.32 3.17 12.96
C THR A 37 4.95 2.57 13.31
N GLY A 38 4.66 1.34 12.85
CA GLY A 38 3.31 0.78 12.82
C GLY A 38 2.46 1.29 11.65
N GLY A 39 3.11 1.91 10.65
CA GLY A 39 2.52 2.61 9.51
C GLY A 39 1.89 1.71 8.45
N VAL A 40 1.51 2.31 7.32
CA VAL A 40 1.04 1.62 6.12
C VAL A 40 1.49 2.35 4.85
N ILE A 41 1.79 1.58 3.80
CA ILE A 41 2.21 2.07 2.49
C ILE A 41 1.13 1.65 1.47
N GLY A 42 0.48 2.62 0.84
CA GLY A 42 -0.47 2.37 -0.23
C GLY A 42 0.26 2.04 -1.52
N ALA A 43 0.17 0.80 -1.99
CA ALA A 43 0.76 0.34 -3.24
C ALA A 43 0.06 1.01 -4.42
N MET A 44 0.79 1.81 -5.18
CA MET A 44 0.28 2.53 -6.33
C MET A 44 0.20 1.60 -7.56
N PRO A 45 -0.94 1.57 -8.28
CA PRO A 45 -1.17 0.65 -9.38
C PRO A 45 -0.51 1.12 -10.67
N ILE A 46 0.81 1.28 -10.66
CA ILE A 46 1.62 1.60 -11.82
C ILE A 46 2.86 0.71 -11.83
N ILE A 47 3.17 0.13 -12.98
CA ILE A 47 4.40 -0.61 -13.22
C ILE A 47 4.91 -0.19 -14.60
N PHE A 48 6.10 0.39 -14.65
CA PHE A 48 6.68 0.84 -15.92
C PHE A 48 6.93 -0.33 -16.86
N GLY A 49 6.64 -0.11 -18.16
CA GLY A 49 6.82 -1.11 -19.20
C GLY A 49 5.78 -2.25 -19.19
N ARG A 50 4.73 -2.16 -18.37
CA ARG A 50 3.58 -3.07 -18.39
C ARG A 50 2.31 -2.37 -18.87
N ARG A 51 1.36 -3.16 -19.37
CA ARG A 51 0.05 -2.66 -19.83
C ARG A 51 -0.82 -2.25 -18.65
N SER A 52 -1.69 -1.28 -18.86
CA SER A 52 -2.69 -0.74 -17.92
C SER A 52 -3.73 -1.75 -17.44
N GLU A 53 -3.72 -3.00 -17.90
CA GLU A 53 -4.68 -4.03 -17.48
C GLU A 53 -4.03 -5.21 -16.75
N ASP A 54 -2.70 -5.19 -16.56
CA ASP A 54 -1.94 -6.29 -15.96
C ASP A 54 -2.08 -6.35 -14.43
N ILE A 55 -3.27 -6.76 -13.97
CA ILE A 55 -3.58 -6.89 -12.54
C ILE A 55 -2.71 -7.94 -11.83
N THR A 56 -2.32 -9.01 -12.52
CA THR A 56 -1.43 -10.04 -11.99
C THR A 56 -0.02 -9.47 -11.78
N GLY A 57 0.48 -8.70 -12.74
CA GLY A 57 1.73 -7.96 -12.59
C GLY A 57 1.68 -6.99 -11.42
N TYR A 58 0.56 -6.29 -11.24
CA TYR A 58 0.34 -5.42 -10.08
C TYR A 58 0.40 -6.18 -8.75
N VAL A 59 -0.32 -7.29 -8.63
CA VAL A 59 -0.30 -8.12 -7.42
C VAL A 59 1.09 -8.66 -7.11
N HIS A 60 1.84 -9.11 -8.12
CA HIS A 60 3.24 -9.51 -7.93
C HIS A 60 4.09 -8.34 -7.36
N HIS A 61 3.86 -7.13 -7.85
CA HIS A 61 4.57 -5.95 -7.36
C HIS A 61 4.12 -5.55 -5.94
N VAL A 62 2.84 -5.66 -5.61
CA VAL A 62 2.33 -5.56 -4.23
C VAL A 62 3.04 -6.58 -3.33
N SER A 63 3.24 -7.82 -3.80
CA SER A 63 3.93 -8.84 -3.03
C SER A 63 5.38 -8.48 -2.71
N ARG A 64 6.10 -7.87 -3.65
CA ARG A 64 7.47 -7.37 -3.37
C ARG A 64 7.48 -6.28 -2.29
N LEU A 65 6.44 -5.46 -2.21
CA LEU A 65 6.29 -4.48 -1.15
C LEU A 65 5.94 -5.16 0.19
N VAL A 66 5.11 -6.20 0.16
CA VAL A 66 4.81 -7.05 1.34
C VAL A 66 6.08 -7.73 1.85
N ASP A 67 6.93 -8.28 0.98
CA ASP A 67 8.21 -8.90 1.36
C ASP A 67 9.14 -7.92 2.09
N ALA A 68 9.09 -6.64 1.72
CA ALA A 68 9.90 -5.59 2.34
C ALA A 68 9.29 -5.06 3.64
N ALA A 69 7.99 -4.76 3.65
CA ALA A 69 7.33 -4.03 4.74
C ALA A 69 6.60 -4.94 5.75
N GLY A 70 6.28 -6.17 5.35
CA GLY A 70 5.38 -7.07 6.07
C GLY A 70 3.91 -6.87 5.71
N ILE A 71 3.13 -7.95 5.81
CA ILE A 71 1.72 -7.99 5.38
C ILE A 71 0.82 -6.99 6.12
N ASP A 72 1.18 -6.61 7.34
CA ASP A 72 0.39 -5.65 8.15
C ASP A 72 0.65 -4.18 7.76
N HIS A 73 1.57 -3.92 6.83
CA HIS A 73 2.05 -2.57 6.51
C HIS A 73 1.83 -2.18 5.04
N VAL A 74 1.11 -3.00 4.28
CA VAL A 74 0.78 -2.72 2.87
C VAL A 74 -0.72 -2.47 2.72
N GLY A 75 -1.07 -1.41 2.01
CA GLY A 75 -2.43 -1.10 1.59
C GLY A 75 -2.49 -0.85 0.08
N ILE A 76 -3.64 -0.40 -0.42
CA ILE A 76 -3.78 0.06 -1.80
C ILE A 76 -3.92 1.58 -1.83
N GLY A 77 -3.09 2.23 -2.65
CA GLY A 77 -3.10 3.68 -2.86
C GLY A 77 -3.30 4.00 -4.33
N THR A 78 -4.55 4.07 -4.79
CA THR A 78 -4.86 4.03 -6.22
C THR A 78 -4.28 5.19 -7.02
N ASP A 79 -4.22 6.39 -6.43
CA ASP A 79 -3.91 7.64 -7.13
C ASP A 79 -4.72 7.77 -8.45
N MET A 80 -5.97 7.28 -8.41
CA MET A 80 -6.88 7.25 -9.57
C MET A 80 -7.12 8.68 -10.03
N ASP A 81 -7.02 8.93 -11.34
CA ASP A 81 -6.92 10.24 -12.00
C ASP A 81 -5.61 11.04 -11.78
N GLY A 82 -4.77 10.67 -10.81
CA GLY A 82 -3.46 11.29 -10.56
C GLY A 82 -2.31 10.72 -11.40
N ILE A 83 -2.42 9.45 -11.83
CA ILE A 83 -1.41 8.75 -12.64
C ILE A 83 -1.77 8.60 -14.13
N GLY A 84 -2.88 9.19 -14.56
CA GLY A 84 -3.34 9.17 -15.96
C GLY A 84 -3.69 7.76 -16.48
N PRO A 85 -3.65 7.53 -17.80
CA PRO A 85 -4.07 6.26 -18.41
C PRO A 85 -3.16 5.06 -18.07
N SER A 86 -2.06 5.29 -17.36
CA SER A 86 -1.07 4.28 -16.98
C SER A 86 -1.48 3.43 -15.78
N ALA A 87 -2.60 3.74 -15.12
CA ALA A 87 -3.10 2.96 -14.00
C ALA A 87 -3.49 1.54 -14.41
N ILE A 88 -3.10 0.54 -13.61
CA ILE A 88 -3.48 -0.88 -13.81
C ILE A 88 -5.01 -1.10 -13.68
N PHE A 89 -5.70 -0.17 -13.02
CA PHE A 89 -7.15 -0.07 -13.09
C PHE A 89 -7.59 1.39 -12.93
N THR A 90 -8.56 1.79 -13.73
CA THR A 90 -9.09 3.17 -13.80
C THR A 90 -10.51 3.29 -13.23
N SER A 91 -11.04 2.21 -12.64
CA SER A 91 -12.37 2.19 -12.05
C SER A 91 -12.42 1.27 -10.83
N TYR A 92 -13.09 1.73 -9.77
CA TYR A 92 -13.37 0.92 -8.58
C TYR A 92 -14.29 -0.28 -8.85
N ALA A 93 -14.97 -0.34 -10.01
CA ALA A 93 -15.69 -1.55 -10.43
C ALA A 93 -14.77 -2.78 -10.56
N ARG A 94 -13.45 -2.56 -10.71
CA ARG A 94 -12.41 -3.61 -10.79
C ARG A 94 -11.93 -4.09 -9.42
N TRP A 95 -12.38 -3.50 -8.32
CA TRP A 95 -11.93 -3.86 -6.96
C TRP A 95 -12.14 -5.35 -6.63
N PRO A 96 -13.27 -6.00 -6.98
CA PRO A 96 -13.42 -7.45 -6.78
C PRO A 96 -12.39 -8.27 -7.57
N SER A 97 -11.97 -7.82 -8.76
CA SER A 97 -10.92 -8.49 -9.53
C SER A 97 -9.56 -8.39 -8.84
N LEU A 98 -9.27 -7.27 -8.15
CA LEU A 98 -8.05 -7.13 -7.36
C LEU A 98 -8.04 -8.10 -6.17
N ALA A 99 -9.18 -8.23 -5.48
CA ALA A 99 -9.34 -9.21 -4.41
C ALA A 99 -9.12 -10.64 -4.91
N ALA A 100 -9.73 -11.02 -6.04
CA ALA A 100 -9.54 -12.32 -6.66
C ALA A 100 -8.06 -12.55 -7.03
N ALA A 101 -7.42 -11.57 -7.68
CA ALA A 101 -6.02 -11.68 -8.10
C ALA A 101 -5.05 -11.83 -6.90
N LEU A 102 -5.32 -11.21 -5.76
CA LEU A 102 -4.55 -11.41 -4.52
C LEU A 102 -4.67 -12.87 -4.04
N VAL A 103 -5.88 -13.42 -4.03
CA VAL A 103 -6.12 -14.81 -3.62
C VAL A 103 -5.49 -15.80 -4.60
N ASP A 104 -5.65 -15.57 -5.91
CA ASP A 104 -5.05 -16.40 -6.97
C ASP A 104 -3.52 -16.38 -6.90
N HIS A 105 -2.92 -15.29 -6.41
CA HIS A 105 -1.48 -15.19 -6.17
C HIS A 105 -1.00 -15.99 -4.95
N GLY A 106 -1.91 -16.40 -4.06
CA GLY A 106 -1.62 -17.23 -2.89
C GLY A 106 -1.82 -16.54 -1.55
N TYR A 107 -2.32 -15.30 -1.50
CA TYR A 107 -2.71 -14.69 -0.23
C TYR A 107 -3.94 -15.38 0.33
N ARG A 108 -3.97 -15.63 1.63
CA ARG A 108 -5.20 -16.06 2.30
C ARG A 108 -6.24 -14.92 2.24
N PRO A 109 -7.55 -15.23 2.24
CA PRO A 109 -8.59 -14.19 2.22
C PRO A 109 -8.41 -13.11 3.30
N GLU A 110 -7.93 -13.49 4.49
CA GLU A 110 -7.70 -12.56 5.60
C GLU A 110 -6.51 -11.62 5.32
N GLU A 111 -5.49 -12.09 4.62
CA GLU A 111 -4.33 -11.28 4.22
C GLU A 111 -4.69 -10.34 3.07
N ALA A 112 -5.46 -10.83 2.09
CA ALA A 112 -6.01 -9.98 1.05
C ALA A 112 -6.89 -8.86 1.66
N ALA A 113 -7.73 -9.17 2.65
CA ALA A 113 -8.54 -8.17 3.35
C ALA A 113 -7.69 -7.10 4.08
N LYS A 114 -6.53 -7.49 4.66
CA LYS A 114 -5.58 -6.54 5.23
C LYS A 114 -5.06 -5.56 4.18
N ILE A 115 -4.61 -6.07 3.03
CA ILE A 115 -4.08 -5.28 1.92
C ILE A 115 -5.17 -4.34 1.34
N LEU A 116 -6.38 -4.85 1.13
CA LEU A 116 -7.47 -4.09 0.50
C LEU A 116 -8.01 -2.95 1.37
N GLY A 117 -7.69 -2.90 2.66
CA GLY A 117 -8.10 -1.77 3.50
C GLY A 117 -7.95 -1.98 5.01
N GLY A 118 -7.86 -3.23 5.47
CA GLY A 118 -7.75 -3.53 6.90
C GLY A 118 -6.55 -2.84 7.56
N ASN A 119 -5.41 -2.75 6.85
CA ASN A 119 -4.22 -2.07 7.37
C ASN A 119 -4.38 -0.55 7.48
N ALA A 120 -5.03 0.09 6.49
CA ALA A 120 -5.34 1.51 6.56
C ALA A 120 -6.33 1.80 7.69
N GLN A 121 -7.37 0.98 7.83
CA GLN A 121 -8.33 1.07 8.93
C GLN A 121 -7.65 0.96 10.30
N ARG A 122 -6.76 -0.03 10.49
CA ARG A 122 -5.96 -0.21 11.71
C ARG A 122 -5.17 1.06 12.06
N VAL A 123 -4.52 1.68 11.07
CA VAL A 123 -3.73 2.90 11.28
C VAL A 123 -4.64 4.07 11.67
N PHE A 124 -5.76 4.29 10.98
CA PHE A 124 -6.69 5.37 11.31
C PHE A 124 -7.28 5.22 12.71
N GLN A 125 -7.66 4.01 13.11
CA GLN A 125 -8.14 3.74 14.46
C GLN A 125 -7.08 4.04 15.52
N ARG A 126 -5.81 3.66 15.29
CA ARG A 126 -4.70 3.91 16.22
C ARG A 126 -4.43 5.41 16.40
N VAL A 127 -4.42 6.18 15.31
CA VAL A 127 -4.21 7.63 15.35
C VAL A 127 -5.40 8.33 16.01
N GLY A 128 -6.64 7.98 15.64
CA GLY A 128 -7.85 8.54 16.23
C GLY A 128 -7.94 8.31 17.75
N ALA A 129 -7.65 7.09 18.22
CA ALA A 129 -7.60 6.78 19.65
C ALA A 129 -6.52 7.57 20.40
N SER A 130 -5.39 7.83 19.76
CA SER A 130 -4.30 8.62 20.35
C SER A 130 -4.66 10.11 20.47
N ALA A 131 -5.37 10.66 19.48
CA ALA A 131 -5.89 12.01 19.53
C ALA A 131 -6.92 12.19 20.66
N ALA A 132 -7.87 11.25 20.81
CA ALA A 132 -8.86 11.28 21.87
C ALA A 132 -8.24 11.30 23.28
N ARG A 133 -7.19 10.49 23.52
CA ARG A 133 -6.46 10.49 24.79
C ARG A 133 -5.75 11.81 25.11
N ARG A 134 -5.26 12.52 24.08
CA ARG A 134 -4.60 13.82 24.26
C ARG A 134 -5.58 14.97 24.51
N ALA A 135 -6.83 14.84 24.11
CA ALA A 135 -7.86 15.86 24.28
C ALA A 135 -8.60 15.77 25.62
N GLY A 136 -8.52 14.63 26.31
CA GLY A 136 -9.20 14.38 27.59
C GLY A 136 -8.31 14.47 28.84
N GLY A 137 -7.06 14.92 28.70
CA GLY A 137 -6.13 15.17 29.81
C GLY A 137 -5.67 16.62 29.79
#